data_AF-A0A517LK73-F1
#
_entry.id   AF-A0A517LK73-F1
#
_cell.length_a   1.000
_cell.length_b   1.000
_cell.length_c   1.000
_cell.angle_alpha   90.00
_cell.angle_beta   90.00
_cell.angle_gamma   90.00
#
_symmetry.space_group_name_H-M   'P 1'
#
loop_
_entity.id
_entity.type
_entity.pdbx_description
1 polymer ?
#
loop_
_entity_poly.entity_id
_entity_poly.type
_entity_poly.pdbx_seq_one_letter_code
_entity_poly.pdbx_strand_id
1 'polypeptide(L)'
;MRLISYLLATLLTVAPAPAKQNGCTHYQVYYRVPCTPGKLCAAVDTPKEQWKENFKQNREAWQDWADKQGNGGYCGGWCKNVDRQYMPGSAWTWSMRCIAPRMKRKTETAMPNVTMGLERTSEHRECNVNCSPNSGSFVNQGCGFIFGDC
;
A
#
# COMPACT_ATOMS: atom_id res chain seq x y z
N MET A 1 4.47 -47.28 -55.02
CA MET A 1 3.54 -46.93 -53.93
C MET A 1 4.27 -46.04 -52.94
N ARG A 2 3.83 -44.78 -52.76
CA ARG A 2 4.44 -43.83 -51.80
C ARG A 2 3.65 -43.89 -50.50
N LEU A 3 4.30 -44.33 -49.42
CA LEU A 3 3.77 -44.25 -48.06
C LEU A 3 4.23 -42.93 -47.45
N ILE A 4 3.36 -41.92 -47.48
CA ILE A 4 3.55 -40.68 -46.74
C ILE A 4 2.94 -40.94 -45.36
N SER A 5 3.77 -41.39 -44.42
CA SER A 5 3.35 -41.52 -43.02
C SER A 5 3.43 -40.16 -42.35
N TYR A 6 2.26 -39.68 -41.98
CA TYR A 6 1.97 -38.40 -41.37
C TYR A 6 2.76 -38.22 -40.07
N LEU A 7 3.53 -37.13 -40.03
CA LEU A 7 4.10 -36.55 -38.83
C LEU A 7 2.97 -36.29 -37.83
N LEU A 8 2.87 -37.15 -36.82
CA LEU A 8 2.15 -36.89 -35.57
C LEU A 8 2.86 -35.74 -34.86
N ALA A 9 2.57 -34.51 -35.28
CA ALA A 9 2.88 -33.32 -34.51
C ALA A 9 2.01 -33.35 -33.26
N THR A 10 2.57 -33.87 -32.17
CA THR A 10 2.01 -33.72 -30.83
C THR A 10 1.90 -32.21 -30.54
N LEU A 11 0.69 -31.68 -30.67
CA LEU A 11 0.31 -30.37 -30.17
C LEU A 11 0.55 -30.38 -28.65
N LEU A 12 1.73 -29.92 -28.21
CA LEU A 12 1.91 -29.48 -26.84
C LEU A 12 1.01 -28.25 -26.66
N THR A 13 -0.22 -28.49 -26.21
CA THR A 13 -1.04 -27.43 -25.62
C THR A 13 -0.30 -26.99 -24.38
N VAL A 14 0.45 -25.89 -24.49
CA VAL A 14 1.00 -25.16 -23.35
C VAL A 14 -0.22 -24.68 -22.58
N ALA A 15 -0.65 -25.47 -21.59
CA ALA A 15 -1.64 -25.01 -20.63
C ALA A 15 -1.05 -23.74 -20.01
N PRO A 16 -1.72 -22.57 -20.12
CA PRO A 16 -1.24 -21.38 -19.46
C PRO A 16 -1.13 -21.73 -17.98
N ALA A 17 0.10 -21.75 -17.46
CA ALA A 17 0.31 -21.89 -16.04
C ALA A 17 -0.56 -20.81 -15.39
N PRO A 18 -1.39 -21.15 -14.39
CA PRO A 18 -2.19 -20.16 -13.70
C PRO A 18 -1.22 -19.13 -13.14
N ALA A 19 -1.11 -17.98 -13.81
CA ALA A 19 -0.27 -16.90 -13.38
C ALA A 19 -0.85 -16.47 -12.04
N LYS A 20 -0.15 -16.79 -10.95
CA LYS A 20 -0.56 -16.37 -9.62
C LYS A 20 -0.75 -14.86 -9.69
N GLN A 21 -1.98 -14.39 -9.46
CA GLN A 21 -2.40 -12.99 -9.54
C GLN A 21 -1.81 -12.14 -8.40
N ASN A 22 -0.61 -12.47 -7.95
CA ASN A 22 0.06 -11.80 -6.86
C ASN A 22 0.78 -10.54 -7.38
N GLY A 23 -0.02 -9.61 -7.91
CA GLY A 23 0.42 -8.31 -8.42
C GLY A 23 0.41 -7.22 -7.36
N CYS A 24 0.01 -7.55 -6.13
CA CYS A 24 -0.24 -6.61 -5.04
C CYS A 24 0.58 -6.92 -3.79
N THR A 25 0.70 -5.92 -2.93
CA THR A 25 1.46 -5.92 -1.67
C THR A 25 0.63 -5.25 -0.58
N HIS A 26 0.87 -5.64 0.67
CA HIS A 26 0.56 -4.79 1.81
C HIS A 26 1.41 -3.53 1.68
N TYR A 27 0.80 -2.36 1.71
CA TYR A 27 1.50 -1.08 1.57
C TYR A 27 1.30 -0.25 2.82
N GLN A 28 2.37 0.37 3.31
CA GLN A 28 2.33 1.25 4.47
C GLN A 28 3.19 2.48 4.19
N VAL A 29 2.66 3.64 4.58
CA VAL A 29 3.37 4.90 4.52
C VAL A 29 3.14 5.71 5.78
N TYR A 30 4.17 6.47 6.19
CA TYR A 30 4.08 7.40 7.30
C TYR A 30 4.18 8.84 6.81
N TYR A 31 3.23 9.65 7.24
CA TYR A 31 3.31 11.11 7.21
C TYR A 31 3.67 11.58 8.60
N ARG A 32 4.64 12.48 8.75
CA ARG A 32 5.00 13.02 10.07
C ARG A 32 5.34 14.49 10.01
N VAL A 33 5.24 15.16 11.14
CA VAL A 33 5.72 16.54 11.27
C VAL A 33 7.26 16.53 11.19
N PRO A 34 7.88 17.31 10.29
CA PRO A 34 9.32 17.38 10.13
C PRO A 34 9.99 17.71 11.46
N CYS A 35 10.96 16.88 11.78
CA CYS A 35 11.71 16.97 13.01
C CYS A 35 13.20 16.94 12.67
N THR A 36 13.86 18.11 12.72
CA THR A 36 15.30 18.19 12.52
C THR A 36 16.04 17.83 13.81
N PRO A 37 17.06 16.94 13.76
CA PRO A 37 17.93 16.67 14.90
C PRO A 37 18.46 17.97 15.53
N GLY A 38 18.42 18.07 16.85
CA GLY A 38 18.86 19.26 17.59
C GLY A 38 17.82 20.38 17.74
N LYS A 39 16.65 20.28 17.10
CA LYS A 39 15.48 21.10 17.48
C LYS A 39 14.55 20.26 18.36
N LEU A 40 13.96 20.87 19.37
CA LEU A 40 12.93 20.23 20.20
C LEU A 40 11.70 19.95 19.34
N CYS A 41 11.63 18.74 18.82
CA CYS A 41 10.40 18.16 18.30
C CYS A 41 9.55 17.80 19.51
N ALA A 42 8.88 18.77 20.08
CA ALA A 42 7.96 18.51 21.17
C ALA A 42 6.59 18.32 20.56
N ALA A 43 6.25 17.08 20.20
CA ALA A 43 4.85 16.68 20.26
C ALA A 43 4.38 16.86 21.72
N VAL A 44 3.94 18.08 22.04
CA VAL A 44 3.17 18.41 23.24
C VAL A 44 1.83 17.68 23.18
N ASP A 45 1.05 17.67 24.27
CA ASP A 45 -0.10 16.77 24.43
C ASP A 45 -1.11 16.76 23.27
N THR A 46 -1.24 17.87 22.53
CA THR A 46 -2.11 17.96 21.35
C THR A 46 -1.38 18.53 20.11
N PRO A 47 -1.68 18.04 18.89
CA PRO A 47 -1.18 18.66 17.67
C PRO A 47 -1.77 20.05 17.52
N LYS A 48 -0.94 21.03 17.11
CA LYS A 48 -1.43 22.35 16.70
C LYS A 48 -2.49 22.19 15.61
N GLU A 49 -3.51 23.05 15.60
CA GLU A 49 -4.61 22.99 14.62
C GLU A 49 -4.13 22.92 13.16
N GLN A 50 -3.07 23.67 12.83
CA GLN A 50 -2.44 23.60 11.51
C GLN A 50 -2.01 22.18 11.12
N TRP A 51 -1.46 21.41 12.06
CA TRP A 51 -1.04 20.04 11.77
C TRP A 51 -2.23 19.10 11.57
N LYS A 52 -3.33 19.31 12.30
CA LYS A 52 -4.55 18.50 12.14
C LYS A 52 -5.10 18.64 10.72
N GLU A 53 -5.19 19.86 10.21
CA GLU A 53 -5.65 20.11 8.83
C GLU A 53 -4.68 19.52 7.79
N ASN A 54 -3.37 19.67 7.97
CA ASN A 54 -2.38 19.07 7.08
C ASN A 54 -2.46 17.53 7.05
N PHE A 55 -2.67 16.88 8.21
CA PHE A 55 -2.87 15.43 8.28
C PHE A 55 -4.18 15.01 7.61
N LYS A 56 -5.26 15.77 7.80
CA LYS A 56 -6.55 15.52 7.14
C LYS A 56 -6.40 15.58 5.62
N GLN A 57 -5.78 16.62 5.08
CA GLN A 57 -5.58 16.77 3.63
C GLN A 57 -4.70 15.65 3.06
N ASN A 58 -3.62 15.26 3.74
CA ASN A 58 -2.79 14.14 3.31
C ASN A 58 -3.54 12.80 3.38
N ARG A 59 -4.39 12.61 4.39
CA ARG A 59 -5.25 11.42 4.52
C ARG A 59 -6.20 11.32 3.34
N GLU A 60 -6.96 12.39 3.06
CA GLU A 60 -7.93 12.43 1.97
C GLU A 60 -7.25 12.21 0.62
N ALA A 61 -6.13 12.89 0.35
CA ALA A 61 -5.38 12.71 -0.89
C ALA A 61 -4.85 11.28 -1.05
N TRP A 62 -4.32 10.69 0.04
CA TRP A 62 -3.81 9.33 -0.01
C TRP A 62 -4.92 8.29 -0.19
N GLN A 63 -6.08 8.46 0.46
CA GLN A 63 -7.23 7.57 0.31
C GLN A 63 -7.81 7.66 -1.11
N ASP A 64 -8.03 8.86 -1.64
CA ASP A 64 -8.45 9.05 -3.05
C ASP A 64 -7.51 8.33 -4.02
N TRP A 65 -6.20 8.48 -3.80
CA TRP A 65 -5.21 7.79 -4.62
C TRP A 65 -5.25 6.26 -4.45
N ALA A 66 -5.39 5.76 -3.22
CA ALA A 66 -5.38 4.32 -2.94
C ALA A 66 -6.64 3.62 -3.47
N ASP A 67 -7.78 4.29 -3.45
CA ASP A 67 -9.08 3.73 -3.87
C ASP A 67 -9.24 3.65 -5.40
N LYS A 68 -8.35 4.29 -6.18
CA LYS A 68 -8.32 4.15 -7.64
C LYS A 68 -8.08 2.70 -8.04
N GLN A 69 -8.88 2.19 -8.97
CA GLN A 69 -8.79 0.81 -9.50
C GLN A 69 -7.40 0.47 -10.08
N GLY A 70 -6.70 1.50 -10.56
CA GLY A 70 -5.31 1.45 -11.01
C GLY A 70 -4.24 1.25 -9.93
N ASN A 71 -4.61 1.41 -8.65
CA ASN A 71 -3.67 1.46 -7.52
C ASN A 71 -4.02 0.38 -6.49
N GLY A 72 -4.92 0.64 -5.53
CA GLY A 72 -5.42 -0.34 -4.56
C GLY A 72 -6.84 -0.84 -4.86
N GLY A 73 -7.64 -0.04 -5.55
CA GLY A 73 -8.97 -0.40 -6.03
C GLY A 73 -9.91 -0.84 -4.92
N TYR A 74 -10.46 -2.05 -5.04
CA TYR A 74 -11.47 -2.60 -4.13
C TYR A 74 -11.00 -2.66 -2.67
N CYS A 75 -9.74 -3.04 -2.44
CA CYS A 75 -9.11 -2.96 -1.12
C CYS A 75 -8.11 -1.81 -1.12
N GLY A 76 -8.63 -0.61 -1.32
CA GLY A 76 -7.89 0.63 -1.24
C GLY A 76 -7.36 0.89 0.18
N GLY A 77 -7.42 2.13 0.61
CA GLY A 77 -6.59 2.57 1.72
C GLY A 77 -7.34 3.14 2.90
N TRP A 78 -6.77 3.03 4.10
CA TRP A 78 -7.09 3.97 5.17
C TRP A 78 -5.87 4.46 5.94
N CYS A 79 -6.04 5.60 6.60
CA CYS A 79 -5.09 6.12 7.57
C CYS A 79 -5.59 5.90 8.99
N LYS A 80 -4.67 5.58 9.91
CA LYS A 80 -4.92 5.57 11.35
C LYS A 80 -5.00 7.02 11.86
N ASN A 81 -5.33 7.14 13.15
CA ASN A 81 -5.30 8.43 13.83
C ASN A 81 -3.88 8.99 13.89
N VAL A 82 -3.79 10.30 14.14
CA VAL A 82 -2.52 10.97 14.36
C VAL A 82 -2.03 10.61 15.76
N ASP A 83 -0.88 9.98 15.84
CA ASP A 83 -0.28 9.49 17.08
C ASP A 83 1.15 10.03 17.25
N ARG A 84 1.63 10.04 18.49
CA ARG A 84 3.02 10.41 18.79
C ARG A 84 3.94 9.26 18.37
N GLN A 85 4.99 9.59 17.62
CA GLN A 85 6.04 8.66 17.21
C GLN A 85 7.37 9.12 17.78
N TYR A 86 8.07 8.20 18.45
CA TYR A 86 9.42 8.45 18.92
C TYR A 86 10.39 8.37 17.74
N MET A 87 11.24 9.40 17.61
CA MET A 87 12.27 9.47 16.59
C MET A 87 13.64 9.15 17.22
N PRO A 88 14.35 8.11 16.76
CA PRO A 88 15.67 7.78 17.29
C PRO A 88 16.63 8.99 17.19
N GLY A 89 17.28 9.33 18.31
CA GLY A 89 18.18 10.49 18.37
C GLY A 89 17.47 11.85 18.33
N SER A 90 16.15 11.89 18.53
CA SER A 90 15.33 13.09 18.56
C SER A 90 14.23 12.98 19.61
N ALA A 91 13.36 13.99 19.68
CA ALA A 91 12.18 13.99 20.52
C ALA A 91 10.94 13.43 19.79
N TRP A 92 9.81 13.36 20.48
CA TRP A 92 8.56 12.84 19.94
C TRP A 92 7.98 13.74 18.84
N THR A 93 7.57 13.18 17.71
CA THR A 93 6.85 13.91 16.66
C THR A 93 5.42 13.40 16.50
N TRP A 94 4.59 14.16 15.81
CA TRP A 94 3.27 13.70 15.39
C TRP A 94 3.37 12.96 14.06
N SER A 95 2.71 11.82 13.96
CA SER A 95 2.72 10.95 12.78
C SER A 95 1.34 10.40 12.46
N MET A 96 1.11 10.09 11.20
CA MET A 96 -0.07 9.40 10.71
C MET A 96 0.39 8.26 9.81
N ARG A 97 -0.05 7.05 10.16
CA ARG A 97 0.21 5.84 9.39
C ARG A 97 -0.95 5.56 8.43
N CYS A 98 -0.66 5.41 7.15
CA CYS A 98 -1.63 5.00 6.13
C CYS A 98 -1.26 3.64 5.57
N ILE A 99 -2.26 2.75 5.41
CA ILE A 99 -2.06 1.36 5.04
C ILE A 99 -3.09 0.89 4.00
N ALA A 100 -2.65 0.11 3.02
CA ALA A 100 -3.49 -0.50 2.02
C ALA A 100 -3.23 -2.02 1.95
N PRO A 101 -4.27 -2.87 2.08
CA PRO A 101 -4.12 -4.32 2.08
C PRO A 101 -3.64 -4.88 0.75
N ARG A 102 -4.12 -4.36 -0.39
CA ARG A 102 -3.82 -4.93 -1.72
C ARG A 102 -3.42 -3.85 -2.70
N MET A 103 -2.36 -3.12 -2.36
CA MET A 103 -1.81 -2.11 -3.25
C MET A 103 -1.06 -2.76 -4.41
N LYS A 104 -1.35 -2.39 -5.65
CA LYS A 104 -0.56 -2.86 -6.80
C LYS A 104 0.91 -2.51 -6.62
N ARG A 105 1.77 -3.45 -7.02
CA ARG A 105 3.23 -3.26 -7.04
C ARG A 105 3.62 -2.14 -8.00
N LYS A 106 2.92 -2.06 -9.13
CA LYS A 106 3.00 -0.96 -10.10
C LYS A 106 1.66 -0.24 -10.12
N THR A 107 1.61 0.94 -9.50
CA THR A 107 0.43 1.79 -9.47
C THR A 107 0.27 2.50 -10.81
N GLU A 108 -0.96 2.73 -11.24
CA GLU A 108 -1.29 3.42 -12.48
C GLU A 108 -0.95 4.91 -12.41
N THR A 109 -1.21 5.52 -11.25
CA THR A 109 -0.88 6.93 -11.00
C THR A 109 0.17 7.05 -9.92
N ALA A 110 1.00 8.09 -9.99
CA ALA A 110 1.91 8.44 -8.91
C ALA A 110 1.12 8.76 -7.62
N MET A 111 1.68 8.38 -6.48
CA MET A 111 1.15 8.77 -5.17
C MET A 111 1.23 10.29 -5.03
N PRO A 112 0.19 10.96 -4.51
CA PRO A 112 0.20 12.40 -4.36
C PRO A 112 1.40 12.88 -3.55
N ASN A 113 1.88 14.07 -3.90
CA ASN A 113 2.88 14.77 -3.11
C ASN A 113 2.33 15.10 -1.72
N VAL A 114 3.22 15.16 -0.74
CA VAL A 114 2.86 15.49 0.63
C VAL A 114 2.38 16.93 0.69
N THR A 115 1.21 17.15 1.28
CA THR A 115 0.70 18.51 1.48
C THR A 115 1.52 19.24 2.55
N MET A 116 1.73 20.54 2.30
CA MET A 116 2.63 21.47 2.99
C MET A 116 2.93 21.15 4.46
N GLY A 117 4.23 21.07 4.79
CA GLY A 117 4.71 21.04 6.16
C GLY A 117 4.75 19.66 6.81
N LEU A 118 4.22 18.61 6.19
CA LEU A 118 4.51 17.23 6.58
C LEU A 118 5.65 16.66 5.73
N GLU A 119 6.30 15.62 6.24
CA GLU A 119 7.23 14.79 5.48
C GLU A 119 6.71 13.36 5.37
N ARG A 120 6.99 12.72 4.23
CA ARG A 120 6.73 11.30 4.00
C ARG A 120 8.03 10.55 4.16
N THR A 121 8.09 9.67 5.15
CA THR A 121 9.40 9.28 5.71
C THR A 121 9.74 7.82 5.59
N SER A 122 8.74 6.97 5.31
CA SER A 122 8.96 5.56 5.02
C SER A 122 7.82 5.03 4.16
N GLU A 123 8.17 4.35 3.08
CA GLU A 123 7.26 3.52 2.28
C GLU A 123 7.67 2.07 2.47
N HIS A 124 6.77 1.24 2.99
CA HIS A 124 7.00 -0.18 3.21
C HIS A 124 6.04 -0.99 2.35
N ARG A 125 6.59 -2.03 1.71
CA ARG A 125 5.84 -3.00 0.91
C ARG A 125 6.16 -4.38 1.42
N GLU A 126 5.13 -5.09 1.87
CA GLU A 126 5.24 -6.44 2.40
C GLU A 126 4.26 -7.37 1.70
N CYS A 127 4.48 -8.68 1.84
CA CYS A 127 3.65 -9.75 1.30
C CYS A 127 3.49 -9.77 -0.24
N ASN A 128 3.08 -10.92 -0.75
CA ASN A 128 2.76 -11.11 -2.16
C ASN A 128 1.32 -11.59 -2.28
N VAL A 129 0.38 -10.65 -2.35
CA VAL A 129 -1.06 -10.93 -2.22
C VAL A 129 -1.80 -10.73 -3.54
N ASN A 130 -2.93 -11.41 -3.68
CA ASN A 130 -3.85 -11.20 -4.81
C ASN A 130 -4.38 -9.76 -4.80
N CYS A 131 -4.52 -9.15 -5.96
CA CYS A 131 -5.07 -7.79 -6.07
C CYS A 131 -6.57 -7.72 -5.78
N SER A 132 -7.30 -8.79 -6.08
CA SER A 132 -8.70 -8.94 -5.71
C SER A 132 -8.85 -9.99 -4.61
N PRO A 133 -9.74 -9.79 -3.64
CA PRO A 133 -10.09 -10.85 -2.71
C PRO A 133 -10.68 -12.03 -3.49
N ASN A 134 -10.24 -13.25 -3.15
CA ASN A 134 -10.84 -14.46 -3.69
C ASN A 134 -12.21 -14.70 -3.03
N SER A 135 -13.23 -15.05 -3.82
CA SER A 135 -14.61 -15.28 -3.37
C SER A 135 -15.04 -16.75 -3.41
N GLY A 136 -14.09 -17.68 -3.42
CA GLY A 136 -14.38 -19.11 -3.41
C GLY A 136 -15.05 -19.59 -2.12
N SER A 137 -15.87 -20.64 -2.21
CA SER A 137 -16.71 -21.19 -1.12
C SER A 137 -15.96 -21.59 0.17
N PHE A 138 -14.63 -21.65 0.13
CA PHE A 138 -13.78 -22.04 1.27
C PHE A 138 -12.72 -20.99 1.62
N VAL A 139 -12.71 -19.83 0.96
CA VAL A 139 -11.70 -18.79 1.18
C VAL A 139 -12.36 -17.42 1.25
N ASN A 140 -12.70 -16.98 2.47
CA ASN A 140 -13.17 -15.62 2.71
C ASN A 140 -11.98 -14.68 2.80
N GLN A 141 -11.40 -14.33 1.67
CA GLN A 141 -10.44 -13.23 1.64
C GLN A 141 -11.21 -11.92 1.66
N GLY A 142 -11.00 -11.10 2.70
CA GLY A 142 -11.52 -9.74 2.77
C GLY A 142 -10.46 -8.68 2.46
N CYS A 143 -10.80 -7.42 2.75
CA CYS A 143 -9.83 -6.31 2.85
C CYS A 143 -9.27 -6.14 4.27
N GLY A 144 -9.69 -6.96 5.24
CA GLY A 144 -9.07 -7.01 6.56
C GLY A 144 -7.67 -7.62 6.48
N PHE A 145 -6.68 -6.97 7.09
CA PHE A 145 -5.30 -7.46 7.11
C PHE A 145 -4.53 -6.94 8.32
N ILE A 146 -3.43 -7.62 8.62
CA ILE A 146 -2.37 -7.16 9.51
C ILE A 146 -1.14 -6.89 8.61
N PHE A 147 -0.60 -5.67 8.67
CA PHE A 147 0.56 -5.32 7.86
C PHE A 147 1.74 -6.23 8.20
N GLY A 148 2.36 -6.84 7.18
CA GLY A 148 3.46 -7.81 7.34
C GLY A 148 3.04 -9.26 7.62
N ASP A 149 1.78 -9.54 7.93
CA ASP A 149 1.27 -10.90 8.13
C ASP A 149 0.78 -11.47 6.78
N CYS A 150 1.50 -12.47 6.26
CA CYS A 150 1.25 -13.12 4.97
C CYS A 150 0.94 -14.61 5.21
#